data_AF-X1GJX8-F1
#
_entry.id   AF-X1GJX8-F1
#
_cell.length_a   1.000
_cell.length_b   1.000
_cell.length_c   1.000
_cell.angle_alpha   90.00
_cell.angle_beta   90.00
_cell.angle_gamma   90.00
#
_symmetry.space_group_name_H-M   'P 1'
#
loop_
_entity.id
_entity.type
_entity.pdbx_description
1 polymer ?
#
loop_
_entity_poly.entity_id
_entity_poly.type
_entity_poly.pdbx_seq_one_letter_code
_entity_poly.pdbx_strand_id
1 'polypeptide(L)'
;MDKESTRRLIKKTFQNSFNKKDFIYFIKNLLNQYDESKVFHLHGCYIPKAFKNFIKIYERVGTYVDPEGKKIDILIVYLKRETTIDRARTAQRNFIARYLKERDEKDAGLIAFVSPQEEDWRFSFVK
;
A
#
# COMPACT_ATOMS: atom_id res chain seq x y z
N MET A 1 -3.71 -5.17 -23.01
CA MET A 1 -2.35 -4.59 -22.94
C MET A 1 -1.37 -5.60 -23.50
N ASP A 2 -0.44 -5.18 -24.36
CA ASP A 2 0.58 -6.08 -24.89
C ASP A 2 1.74 -6.27 -23.89
N LYS A 3 2.57 -7.28 -24.15
CA LYS A 3 3.66 -7.70 -23.24
C LYS A 3 4.73 -6.61 -23.05
N GLU A 4 5.01 -5.82 -24.08
CA GLU A 4 6.02 -4.76 -24.01
C GLU A 4 5.51 -3.56 -23.19
N SER A 5 4.25 -3.17 -23.40
CA SER A 5 3.61 -2.14 -22.58
C SER A 5 3.57 -2.53 -21.09
N THR A 6 3.31 -3.80 -20.79
CA THR A 6 3.32 -4.32 -19.41
C THR A 6 4.71 -4.21 -18.77
N ARG A 7 5.77 -4.59 -19.51
CA ARG A 7 7.16 -4.47 -19.05
C ARG A 7 7.55 -3.04 -18.78
N ARG A 8 7.17 -2.11 -19.67
CA ARG A 8 7.43 -0.67 -19.49
C ARG A 8 6.73 -0.13 -18.24
N LEU A 9 5.48 -0.53 -18.01
CA LEU A 9 4.74 -0.14 -16.81
C LEU A 9 5.43 -0.63 -15.54
N ILE A 10 5.80 -1.91 -15.46
CA ILE A 10 6.49 -2.47 -14.30
C ILE A 10 7.81 -1.73 -14.06
N LYS A 11 8.63 -1.50 -15.10
CA LYS A 11 9.88 -0.74 -14.95
C LYS A 11 9.62 0.69 -14.47
N LYS A 12 8.66 1.39 -15.10
CA LYS A 12 8.31 2.76 -14.73
C LYS A 12 7.87 2.85 -13.27
N THR A 13 7.04 1.92 -12.81
CA THR A 13 6.55 1.93 -11.44
C THR A 13 7.67 1.56 -10.46
N PHE A 14 8.33 0.41 -10.63
CA PHE A 14 9.17 -0.18 -9.59
C PHE A 14 10.68 0.13 -9.68
N GLN A 15 11.18 0.70 -10.79
CA GLN A 15 12.59 1.08 -10.94
C GLN A 15 12.83 2.58 -10.78
N ASN A 16 11.84 3.30 -10.23
CA ASN A 16 11.93 4.72 -9.94
C ASN A 16 11.46 4.98 -8.49
N SER A 17 11.77 6.17 -7.99
CA SER A 17 11.20 6.70 -6.74
C SER A 17 9.68 6.60 -6.76
N PHE A 18 9.09 6.44 -5.58
CA PHE A 18 7.66 6.28 -5.44
C PHE A 18 6.91 7.45 -6.07
N ASN A 19 6.01 7.13 -7.00
CA ASN A 19 5.09 8.08 -7.55
C ASN A 19 3.67 7.54 -7.39
N LYS A 20 2.85 8.24 -6.60
CA LYS A 20 1.47 7.82 -6.31
C LYS A 20 0.62 7.63 -7.58
N LYS A 21 0.79 8.47 -8.60
CA LYS A 21 0.03 8.34 -9.86
C LYS A 21 0.45 7.08 -10.62
N ASP A 22 1.74 6.80 -10.70
CA ASP A 22 2.25 5.59 -11.36
C ASP A 22 1.89 4.32 -10.59
N PHE A 23 1.87 4.37 -9.26
CA PHE A 23 1.40 3.25 -8.43
C PHE A 23 -0.10 2.99 -8.65
N ILE A 24 -0.95 4.02 -8.59
CA ILE A 24 -2.39 3.88 -8.84
C ILE A 24 -2.64 3.36 -10.26
N TYR A 25 -1.92 3.88 -11.25
CA TYR A 25 -2.02 3.41 -12.62
C TYR A 25 -1.63 1.94 -12.76
N PHE A 26 -0.55 1.51 -12.08
CA PHE A 26 -0.18 0.10 -12.00
C PHE A 26 -1.30 -0.75 -11.36
N ILE A 27 -1.87 -0.33 -10.22
CA ILE A 27 -2.95 -1.06 -9.55
C ILE A 27 -4.20 -1.17 -10.44
N LYS A 28 -4.57 -0.12 -11.15
CA LYS A 28 -5.69 -0.16 -12.11
C LYS A 28 -5.46 -1.17 -13.23
N ASN A 29 -4.23 -1.26 -13.74
CA ASN A 29 -3.89 -2.27 -14.75
C ASN A 29 -3.79 -3.69 -14.17
N LEU A 30 -3.42 -3.83 -12.90
CA LEU A 30 -3.32 -5.13 -12.23
C LEU A 30 -4.70 -5.71 -11.90
N LEU A 31 -5.63 -4.88 -11.40
CA LEU A 31 -6.91 -5.33 -10.86
C LEU A 31 -8.10 -5.05 -11.77
N ASN A 32 -7.89 -4.30 -12.86
CA ASN A 32 -8.90 -3.72 -13.76
C ASN A 32 -9.83 -2.70 -13.10
N GLN A 33 -10.53 -3.08 -12.03
CA GLN A 33 -11.47 -2.24 -11.28
C GLN A 33 -11.40 -2.54 -9.79
N TYR A 34 -11.59 -1.52 -8.97
CA TYR A 34 -11.72 -1.63 -7.51
C TYR A 34 -12.58 -0.46 -7.00
N ASP A 35 -13.17 -0.62 -5.82
CA ASP A 35 -14.04 0.37 -5.21
C ASP A 35 -13.24 1.51 -4.56
N GLU A 36 -13.42 2.73 -5.09
CA GLU A 36 -12.79 3.97 -4.62
C GLU A 36 -13.69 4.79 -3.68
N SER A 37 -14.90 4.31 -3.33
CA SER A 37 -15.91 5.08 -2.59
C SER A 37 -15.50 5.45 -1.15
N LYS A 38 -14.57 4.70 -0.55
CA LYS A 38 -14.12 4.87 0.84
C LYS A 38 -12.64 5.25 0.97
N VAL A 39 -12.12 6.03 0.02
CA VAL A 39 -10.76 6.57 0.04
C VAL A 39 -10.55 7.49 1.25
N PHE A 40 -9.37 7.42 1.87
CA PHE A 40 -8.97 8.36 2.92
C PHE A 40 -7.46 8.52 3.02
N HIS A 41 -7.04 9.54 3.77
CA HIS A 41 -5.66 9.83 4.13
C HIS A 41 -5.60 10.16 5.63
N LEU A 42 -4.83 9.39 6.42
CA LEU A 42 -4.80 9.50 7.88
C LEU A 42 -3.38 9.70 8.42
N HIS A 43 -3.27 10.58 9.41
CA HIS A 43 -2.00 10.97 10.05
C HIS A 43 -2.19 11.29 11.54
N GLY A 44 -1.09 11.51 12.25
CA GLY A 44 -1.11 12.07 13.61
C GLY A 44 -1.87 11.21 14.63
N CYS A 45 -2.98 11.73 15.18
CA CYS A 45 -3.79 11.05 16.19
C CYS A 45 -4.45 9.76 15.68
N TYR A 46 -4.69 9.65 14.37
CA TYR A 46 -5.32 8.49 13.74
C TYR A 46 -4.38 7.29 13.54
N ILE A 47 -3.08 7.45 13.83
CA ILE A 47 -2.12 6.35 13.83
C ILE A 47 -2.03 5.80 15.25
N PRO A 48 -2.26 4.50 15.47
CA PRO A 48 -2.22 3.99 16.84
C PRO A 48 -0.85 4.12 17.48
N LYS A 49 -0.87 4.38 18.79
CA LYS A 49 0.31 4.78 19.58
C LYS A 49 1.51 3.85 19.36
N ALA A 50 1.29 2.54 19.29
CA ALA A 50 2.33 1.54 19.06
C ALA A 50 3.09 1.69 17.73
N PHE A 51 2.47 2.30 16.71
CA PHE A 51 3.04 2.44 15.37
C PHE A 51 3.50 3.87 15.06
N LYS A 52 3.21 4.85 15.92
CA LYS A 52 3.55 6.27 15.70
C LYS A 52 5.04 6.54 15.52
N ASN A 53 5.93 5.66 15.99
CA ASN A 53 7.38 5.82 15.78
C ASN A 53 7.84 5.39 14.39
N PHE A 54 7.02 4.62 13.67
CA PHE A 54 7.37 3.99 12.40
C PHE A 54 6.52 4.51 11.24
N ILE A 55 5.23 4.75 11.46
CA ILE A 55 4.28 5.20 10.45
C ILE A 55 4.06 6.71 10.61
N LYS A 56 4.19 7.44 9.50
CA LYS A 56 3.95 8.88 9.42
C LYS A 56 2.51 9.17 8.99
N ILE A 57 2.07 8.47 7.94
CA ILE A 57 0.80 8.62 7.24
C ILE A 57 0.41 7.26 6.68
N TYR A 58 -0.88 6.98 6.56
CA TYR A 58 -1.36 5.93 5.64
C TYR A 58 -2.61 6.37 4.89
N GLU A 59 -2.76 5.86 3.68
CA GLU A 59 -3.85 6.17 2.77
C GLU A 59 -4.52 4.88 2.34
N ARG A 60 -5.84 4.92 2.20
CA ARG A 60 -6.59 3.87 1.51
C ARG A 60 -6.96 4.37 0.12
N VAL A 61 -6.50 3.63 -0.88
CA VAL A 61 -6.75 3.89 -2.30
C VAL A 61 -8.08 3.25 -2.73
N GLY A 62 -8.44 2.12 -2.14
CA GLY A 62 -9.72 1.46 -2.42
C GLY A 62 -9.74 0.01 -1.93
N THR A 63 -10.80 -0.69 -2.31
CA THR A 63 -10.96 -2.13 -2.04
C THR A 63 -11.23 -2.88 -3.32
N TYR A 64 -10.44 -3.91 -3.56
CA TYR A 64 -10.69 -4.90 -4.59
C TYR A 64 -11.41 -6.10 -3.99
N VAL A 65 -12.36 -6.67 -4.72
CA VAL A 65 -12.98 -7.95 -4.38
C VAL A 65 -12.57 -8.94 -5.46
N ASP A 66 -11.87 -9.99 -5.06
CA ASP A 66 -11.41 -11.01 -6.01
C ASP A 66 -12.58 -11.90 -6.49
N PRO A 67 -12.39 -12.74 -7.53
CA PRO A 67 -13.44 -13.62 -8.03
C PRO A 67 -13.97 -14.64 -7.00
N GLU A 68 -13.23 -14.90 -5.92
CA GLU A 68 -13.64 -15.78 -4.82
C GLU A 68 -14.37 -15.01 -3.70
N GLY A 69 -14.54 -13.70 -3.84
CA GLY A 69 -15.21 -12.82 -2.88
C GLY A 69 -14.31 -12.27 -1.78
N LYS A 70 -12.99 -12.48 -1.83
CA LYS A 70 -12.04 -11.97 -0.83
C LYS A 70 -11.84 -10.47 -1.00
N LYS A 71 -11.90 -9.74 0.12
CA LYS A 71 -11.76 -8.28 0.18
C LYS A 71 -10.29 -7.92 0.41
N ILE A 72 -9.71 -7.24 -0.57
CA ILE A 72 -8.31 -6.83 -0.58
C ILE A 72 -8.23 -5.30 -0.57
N ASP A 73 -7.73 -4.72 0.52
CA ASP A 73 -7.54 -3.27 0.59
C ASP A 73 -6.23 -2.83 -0.07
N ILE A 74 -6.28 -1.73 -0.82
CA ILE A 74 -5.09 -1.14 -1.45
C ILE A 74 -4.68 0.07 -0.60
N LEU A 75 -3.47 0.03 -0.04
CA LEU A 75 -2.96 1.08 0.85
C LEU A 75 -1.62 1.64 0.39
N ILE A 76 -1.39 2.90 0.73
CA ILE A 76 -0.08 3.55 0.69
C ILE A 76 0.30 3.91 2.13
N VAL A 77 1.49 3.52 2.58
CA VAL A 77 1.96 3.71 3.95
C VAL A 77 3.29 4.44 3.92
N TYR A 78 3.28 5.70 4.36
CA TYR A 78 4.48 6.51 4.45
C TYR A 78 5.16 6.32 5.80
N LEU A 79 6.43 5.94 5.76
CA LEU A 79 7.24 5.64 6.93
C LEU A 79 7.91 6.91 7.49
N LYS A 80 8.29 6.87 8.77
CA LYS A 80 8.98 8.00 9.43
C LYS A 80 10.49 8.03 9.23
N ARG A 81 11.13 6.89 8.96
CA ARG A 81 12.60 6.77 8.83
C ARG A 81 12.94 5.87 7.64
N GLU A 82 14.02 6.17 6.92
CA GLU A 82 14.49 5.39 5.76
C GLU A 82 14.87 3.96 6.13
N THR A 83 15.59 3.78 7.24
CA THR A 83 16.01 2.46 7.75
C THR A 83 14.86 1.48 8.02
N THR A 84 13.62 1.97 7.99
CA THR A 84 12.42 1.21 8.36
C THR A 84 11.97 0.24 7.27
N ILE A 85 12.25 0.48 5.97
CA ILE A 85 11.77 -0.40 4.88
C ILE A 85 12.19 -1.85 5.11
N ASP A 86 13.48 -2.09 5.34
CA ASP A 86 14.02 -3.43 5.55
C ASP A 86 14.14 -3.84 7.01
N ARG A 87 14.45 -2.91 7.92
CA ARG A 87 14.70 -3.27 9.34
C ARG A 87 13.44 -3.42 10.18
N ALA A 88 12.27 -2.97 9.71
CA ALA A 88 11.02 -2.99 10.49
C ALA A 88 9.87 -3.75 9.80
N ARG A 89 10.18 -4.79 9.01
CA ARG A 89 9.18 -5.61 8.30
C ARG A 89 8.12 -6.18 9.23
N THR A 90 8.50 -6.60 10.42
CA THR A 90 7.55 -7.11 11.44
C THR A 90 6.59 -6.01 11.90
N ALA A 91 7.07 -4.81 12.20
CA ALA A 91 6.22 -3.70 12.63
C ALA A 91 5.26 -3.25 11.51
N GLN A 92 5.74 -3.22 10.27
CA GLN A 92 4.92 -2.92 9.09
C GLN A 92 3.83 -3.99 8.89
N ARG A 93 4.16 -5.28 8.89
CA ARG A 93 3.18 -6.36 8.79
C ARG A 93 2.15 -6.31 9.93
N ASN A 94 2.61 -6.08 11.17
CA ASN A 94 1.71 -5.97 12.32
C ASN A 94 0.78 -4.77 12.22
N PHE A 95 1.25 -3.64 11.67
CA PHE A 95 0.40 -2.49 11.40
C PHE A 95 -0.71 -2.84 10.41
N ILE A 96 -0.38 -3.54 9.33
CA ILE A 96 -1.34 -3.95 8.31
C ILE A 96 -2.31 -5.00 8.86
N ALA A 97 -1.82 -6.05 9.53
CA ALA A 97 -2.69 -7.08 10.13
C ALA A 97 -3.71 -6.46 11.10
N ARG A 98 -3.28 -5.50 11.92
CA ARG A 98 -4.19 -4.75 12.80
C ARG A 98 -5.21 -3.95 11.99
N TYR A 99 -4.76 -3.22 10.96
CA TYR A 99 -5.63 -2.45 10.08
C TYR A 99 -6.70 -3.32 9.42
N LEU A 100 -6.31 -4.47 8.84
CA LEU A 100 -7.23 -5.36 8.13
C LEU A 100 -8.29 -5.93 9.07
N LYS A 101 -7.91 -6.29 10.30
CA LYS A 101 -8.84 -6.73 11.35
C LYS A 101 -9.81 -5.63 11.77
N GLU A 102 -9.34 -4.40 11.94
CA GLU A 102 -10.17 -3.26 12.40
C GLU A 102 -11.09 -2.70 11.31
N ARG A 103 -10.81 -2.95 10.03
CA ARG A 103 -11.52 -2.33 8.89
C ARG A 103 -12.36 -3.34 8.11
N ASP A 104 -13.50 -3.72 8.66
CA ASP A 104 -14.44 -4.66 8.03
C ASP A 104 -13.82 -6.06 7.75
N GLU A 105 -12.86 -6.48 8.57
CA GLU A 105 -12.21 -7.80 8.50
C GLU A 105 -11.76 -8.16 7.07
N LYS A 106 -10.87 -7.34 6.50
CA LYS A 106 -10.32 -7.60 5.17
C LYS A 106 -9.45 -8.85 5.16
N ASP A 107 -9.51 -9.61 4.08
CA ASP A 107 -8.74 -10.84 3.88
C ASP A 107 -7.26 -10.58 3.61
N ALA A 108 -6.94 -9.47 2.96
CA ALA A 108 -5.58 -9.10 2.61
C ALA A 108 -5.42 -7.61 2.28
N GLY A 109 -4.17 -7.18 2.07
CA GLY A 109 -3.85 -5.86 1.57
C GLY A 109 -2.72 -5.85 0.54
N LEU A 110 -2.87 -4.98 -0.47
CA LEU A 110 -1.83 -4.59 -1.42
C LEU A 110 -1.26 -3.24 -1.00
N ILE A 111 -0.01 -3.25 -0.54
CA ILE A 111 0.56 -2.15 0.23
C ILE A 111 1.78 -1.59 -0.48
N ALA A 112 1.82 -0.28 -0.70
CA ALA A 112 3.06 0.45 -0.98
C ALA A 112 3.62 1.02 0.33
N PHE A 113 4.75 0.52 0.80
CA PHE A 113 5.50 1.11 1.90
C PHE A 113 6.53 2.09 1.35
N VAL A 114 6.44 3.36 1.73
CA VAL A 114 7.21 4.46 1.13
C VAL A 114 8.13 5.07 2.17
N SER A 115 9.42 5.20 1.86
CA SER A 115 10.39 5.86 2.73
C SER A 115 10.17 7.40 2.75
N PRO A 116 10.70 8.13 3.75
CA PRO A 116 10.52 9.58 3.86
C PRO A 116 10.96 10.40 2.64
N GLN A 117 12.03 9.98 1.95
CA GLN A 117 12.54 10.64 0.74
C GLN A 117 11.90 10.09 -0.54
N GLU A 118 11.03 9.09 -0.43
CA GLU A 118 10.33 8.44 -1.54
C GLU A 118 11.25 7.73 -2.56
N GLU A 119 12.58 7.82 -2.42
CA GLU A 119 13.57 7.14 -3.27
C GLU A 119 13.47 5.61 -3.16
N ASP A 120 13.31 5.12 -1.94
CA ASP A 120 13.11 3.70 -1.66
C ASP A 120 11.65 3.44 -1.26
N TRP A 121 11.07 2.39 -1.84
CA TRP A 121 9.73 1.94 -1.53
C TRP A 121 9.54 0.47 -1.89
N ARG A 122 8.60 -0.19 -1.21
CA ARG A 122 8.32 -1.61 -1.41
C ARG A 122 6.83 -1.86 -1.62
N PHE A 123 6.51 -2.64 -2.64
CA PHE A 123 5.20 -3.22 -2.82
C PHE A 123 5.09 -4.56 -2.10
N SER A 124 3.99 -4.78 -1.39
CA SER A 124 3.81 -5.95 -0.54
C SER A 124 2.37 -6.43 -0.54
N PHE A 125 2.21 -7.76 -0.54
CA PHE A 125 0.94 -8.40 -0.26
C PHE A 125 0.97 -8.95 1.18
N VAL A 126 -0.02 -8.59 1.98
CA VAL A 126 -0.12 -9.00 3.39
C VAL A 126 -1.48 -9.63 3.63
N LYS A 127 -1.48 -10.80 4.27
CA LYS A 127 -2.65 -11.46 4.86
C LYS A 127 -2.51 -11.36 6.37
#